data_AF-A0A7V8VST5-F1
#
_entry.id   AF-A0A7V8VST5-F1
#
_cell.length_a   1.000
_cell.length_b   1.000
_cell.length_c   1.000
_cell.angle_alpha   90.00
_cell.angle_beta   90.00
_cell.angle_gamma   90.00
#
_symmetry.space_group_name_H-M   'P 1'
#
loop_
_entity.id
_entity.type
_entity.pdbx_description
1 polymer ?
#
loop_
_entity_poly.entity_id
_entity_poly.type
_entity_poly.pdbx_seq_one_letter_code
_entity_poly.pdbx_strand_id
1 'polypeptide(L)' 'MINQLPINLEPSAFAYADRDLKLVQRLCADDATAVDELLSLYWSAVVAYAERLLGNVDGAEDVAQKTFLQLWQRRSSWRV' A
#
# COMPACT_ATOMS: atom_id res chain seq x y z
N MET A 1 -7.70 33.31 -0.96
CA MET A 1 -6.24 33.09 -0.86
C MET A 1 -5.97 31.68 -1.32
N ILE A 2 -5.28 31.51 -2.44
CA ILE A 2 -4.89 30.21 -2.98
C ILE A 2 -3.80 29.67 -2.06
N ASN A 3 -4.08 28.57 -1.34
CA ASN A 3 -3.09 27.91 -0.52
C ASN A 3 -2.08 27.30 -1.49
N GLN A 4 -0.93 27.95 -1.68
CA GLN A 4 0.16 27.37 -2.45
C GLN A 4 0.62 26.13 -1.69
N LEU A 5 0.48 24.95 -2.31
CA LEU A 5 1.16 23.75 -1.87
C LEU A 5 2.65 24.10 -1.68
N PRO A 6 3.32 23.60 -0.63
CA PRO A 6 4.75 23.78 -0.51
C PRO A 6 5.45 23.18 -1.73
N ILE A 7 6.09 24.03 -2.54
CA ILE A 7 6.96 23.65 -3.67
C ILE A 7 8.31 23.16 -3.10
N ASN A 8 8.24 22.17 -2.22
CA ASN A 8 9.37 21.35 -1.80
C ASN A 8 8.79 19.97 -1.53
N LEU A 9 8.54 19.24 -2.62
CA LEU A 9 8.39 17.80 -2.54
C LEU A 9 9.76 17.28 -2.09
N GLU A 10 9.87 16.95 -0.81
CA GLU A 10 11.07 16.32 -0.24
C GLU A 10 11.55 15.23 -1.20
N PRO A 11 12.87 15.13 -1.49
CA PRO A 11 13.42 14.14 -2.43
C PRO A 11 12.96 12.70 -2.15
N SER A 12 12.59 12.42 -0.90
CA SER A 12 12.06 11.13 -0.45
C SER A 12 10.69 10.78 -1.03
N ALA A 13 9.79 11.75 -1.28
CA ALA A 13 8.44 11.49 -1.79
C ALA A 13 8.45 10.85 -3.18
N PHE A 14 9.31 11.35 -4.07
CA PHE A 14 9.52 10.76 -5.39
C PHE A 14 10.19 9.38 -5.29
N ALA A 15 11.15 9.22 -4.38
CA ALA A 15 11.80 7.92 -4.16
C ALA A 15 10.83 6.85 -3.63
N TYR A 16 9.85 7.22 -2.81
CA TYR A 16 8.76 6.32 -2.41
C TYR A 16 7.87 5.97 -3.59
N ALA A 17 7.42 6.95 -4.38
CA ALA A 17 6.60 6.68 -5.57
C ALA A 17 7.29 5.74 -6.57
N ASP A 18 8.60 5.92 -6.80
CA ASP A 18 9.40 5.04 -7.67
C ASP A 18 9.53 3.62 -7.11
N ARG A 19 9.73 3.48 -5.80
CA ARG A 19 9.75 2.18 -5.12
C ARG A 19 8.38 1.49 -5.27
N ASP A 20 7.32 2.20 -4.98
CA ASP A 20 5.95 1.68 -4.97
C ASP A 20 5.53 1.25 -6.38
N LEU A 21 5.90 2.03 -7.40
CA LEU A 21 5.69 1.68 -8.79
C LEU A 21 6.41 0.37 -9.17
N LYS A 22 7.68 0.22 -8.77
CA LYS A 22 8.44 -1.03 -9.02
C LYS A 22 7.82 -2.21 -8.29
N LEU A 23 7.33 -2.01 -7.07
CA LEU A 23 6.67 -3.05 -6.30
C LEU A 23 5.37 -3.50 -6.99
N VAL A 24 4.56 -2.57 -7.49
CA VAL A 24 3.33 -2.89 -8.22
C VAL A 24 3.64 -3.59 -9.55
N GLN A 25 4.68 -3.16 -10.28
CA GLN A 25 5.11 -3.85 -11.51
C GLN A 25 5.50 -5.30 -11.24
N ARG A 26 6.23 -5.57 -10.15
CA ARG A 26 6.60 -6.92 -9.74
C ARG A 26 5.40 -7.76 -9.31
N LEU A 27 4.45 -7.16 -8.57
CA LEU A 27 3.19 -7.82 -8.22
C LEU A 27 2.39 -8.24 -9.46
N CYS A 28 2.33 -7.38 -10.48
CA CYS A 28 1.65 -7.69 -11.75
C CYS A 28 2.35 -8.83 -12.53
N ALA A 29 3.65 -9.04 -12.29
CA ALA A 29 4.48 -10.07 -12.93
C ALA A 29 4.53 -11.39 -12.13
N ASP A 30 3.60 -11.62 -11.20
CA ASP A 30 3.53 -12.83 -10.35
C ASP A 30 4.74 -13.05 -9.41
N ASP A 31 5.53 -12.02 -9.13
CA ASP A 31 6.63 -12.12 -8.17
C ASP A 31 6.09 -12.23 -6.73
N ALA A 32 6.09 -13.45 -6.18
CA ALA A 32 5.63 -13.73 -4.82
C ALA A 32 6.42 -12.94 -3.76
N THR A 33 7.71 -12.66 -4.00
CA THR A 33 8.53 -11.90 -3.03
C THR A 33 8.11 -10.44 -2.93
N ALA A 34 7.42 -9.91 -3.95
CA ALA A 34 6.85 -8.57 -3.90
C ALA A 34 5.66 -8.49 -2.92
N VAL A 35 4.97 -9.59 -2.64
CA VAL A 35 3.91 -9.63 -1.63
C VAL A 35 4.49 -9.50 -0.24
N ASP A 36 5.58 -10.20 0.05
CA ASP A 36 6.25 -10.12 1.35
C ASP A 36 6.78 -8.71 1.62
N GLU A 37 7.35 -8.06 0.59
CA GLU A 37 7.82 -6.68 0.68
C GLU A 37 6.65 -5.70 0.87
N LEU A 38 5.54 -5.89 0.15
CA LEU A 38 4.33 -5.09 0.31
C LEU A 38 3.74 -5.21 1.72
N LEU A 39 3.61 -6.43 2.24
CA LEU A 39 3.13 -6.67 3.60
C LEU A 39 4.06 -6.00 4.62
N SER A 40 5.38 -6.15 4.47
CA SER A 40 6.36 -5.55 5.37
C SER A 40 6.27 -4.02 5.40
N LEU A 41 5.96 -3.38 4.27
CA LEU A 41 5.87 -1.92 4.16
C LEU A 41 4.53 -1.36 4.65
N TYR A 42 3.41 -2.02 4.33
CA TYR A 42 2.08 -1.41 4.47
C TYR A 42 1.17 -2.07 5.50
N TRP A 43 1.51 -3.25 6.03
CA TRP A 43 0.65 -3.96 6.98
C TRP A 43 0.22 -3.08 8.16
N SER A 44 1.18 -2.50 8.87
CA SER A 44 0.90 -1.67 10.05
C SER A 44 0.05 -0.44 9.71
N ALA A 45 0.30 0.21 8.58
CA ALA A 45 -0.45 1.39 8.16
C ALA A 45 -1.91 1.04 7.80
N VAL A 46 -2.14 -0.07 7.10
CA VAL A 46 -3.48 -0.54 6.73
C VAL A 46 -4.26 -1.00 7.96
N VAL A 47 -3.63 -1.76 8.87
CA VAL A 47 -4.26 -2.19 10.13
C VAL A 47 -4.63 -0.97 10.98
N ALA A 48 -3.73 -0.01 11.17
CA ALA A 48 -4.02 1.19 11.95
C ALA A 48 -5.16 2.01 11.33
N TYR A 49 -5.22 2.10 10.00
CA TYR A 49 -6.32 2.75 9.32
C TYR A 49 -7.66 2.03 9.54
N ALA A 50 -7.68 0.69 9.42
CA ALA A 50 -8.88 -0.12 9.63
C ALA A 50 -9.32 -0.13 11.11
N GLU A 51 -8.38 -0.18 12.05
CA GLU A 51 -8.65 -0.12 13.49
C GLU A 51 -9.34 1.19 13.86
N ARG A 52 -8.90 2.31 13.28
CA ARG A 52 -9.55 3.62 13.48
C ARG A 52 -11.01 3.64 13.00
N LEU A 53 -11.37 2.79 12.04
CA LEU A 53 -12.75 2.68 11.54
C LEU A 53 -13.60 1.67 12.32
N LEU A 54 -12.99 0.56 12.77
CA LEU A 54 -13.69 -0.57 13.38
C LEU A 54 -13.69 -0.53 14.91
N GLY A 55 -12.79 0.24 15.52
CA GLY A 55 -12.62 0.35 16.97
C GLY A 55 -12.08 -0.92 17.63
N ASN A 56 -11.58 -1.89 16.86
CA ASN A 56 -10.98 -3.12 17.35
C ASN A 56 -9.89 -3.62 16.39
N VAL A 57 -8.79 -4.13 16.97
CA VAL A 57 -7.61 -4.56 16.23
C VAL A 57 -7.83 -5.89 15.50
N ASP A 58 -8.52 -6.86 16.09
CA ASP A 58 -8.75 -8.17 15.46
C ASP A 58 -9.51 -8.05 14.13
N GLY A 59 -10.57 -7.24 14.10
CA GLY A 59 -11.31 -6.95 12.87
C GLY A 59 -10.50 -6.12 11.87
N ALA A 60 -9.61 -5.25 12.35
CA ALA A 60 -8.72 -4.48 11.50
C ALA A 60 -7.70 -5.37 10.78
N GLU A 61 -7.14 -6.35 11.49
CA GLU A 61 -6.24 -7.35 10.91
C GLU A 61 -6.96 -8.22 9.88
N ASP A 62 -8.18 -8.69 10.14
CA ASP A 62 -8.98 -9.46 9.17
C ASP A 62 -9.28 -8.65 7.90
N VAL A 63 -9.64 -7.37 8.03
CA VAL A 63 -9.84 -6.48 6.88
C VAL A 63 -8.55 -6.24 6.12
N ALA A 64 -7.42 -6.02 6.81
CA ALA A 64 -6.12 -5.85 6.18
C ALA A 64 -5.73 -7.12 5.41
N GLN A 65 -5.85 -8.30 6.02
CA GLN A 65 -5.61 -9.60 5.36
C GLN A 65 -6.44 -9.75 4.10
N LYS A 66 -7.76 -9.53 4.18
CA LYS A 66 -8.67 -9.61 3.02
C LYS A 66 -8.28 -8.63 1.93
N THR A 67 -7.85 -7.43 2.29
CA THR A 67 -7.41 -6.39 1.33
C THR A 67 -6.18 -6.84 0.57
N PHE A 68 -5.14 -7.31 1.27
CA PHE A 68 -3.92 -7.80 0.61
C PHE A 68 -4.16 -9.08 -0.21
N LEU A 69 -5.02 -9.99 0.27
CA LEU A 69 -5.42 -11.18 -0.48
C LEU A 69 -6.15 -10.80 -1.78
N GLN A 70 -7.09 -9.86 -1.73
CA GLN A 70 -7.80 -9.38 -2.91
C GLN A 70 -6.87 -8.67 -3.90
N LEU A 71 -5.93 -7.88 -3.40
CA LEU A 71 -4.89 -7.27 -4.22
C LEU A 71 -4.07 -8.33 -4.95
N TRP A 72 -3.57 -9.34 -4.24
CA TRP A 72 -2.85 -10.46 -4.86
C TRP A 72 -3.70 -11.19 -5.90
N GLN A 73 -4.95 -11.53 -5.58
CA GLN A 73 -5.85 -12.22 -6.53
C GLN A 73 -6.09 -11.42 -7.81
N ARG A 74 -6.06 -10.08 -7.74
CA ARG A 74 -6.33 -9.18 -8.87
C ARG A 74 -5.07 -8.61 -9.53
N ARG A 75 -3.88 -8.97 -9.03
CA ARG A 75 -2.59 -8.38 -9.42
C ARG A 75 -2.35 -8.32 -10.93
N SER A 76 -2.69 -9.37 -11.67
CA SER A 76 -2.46 -9.47 -13.12
C SER A 76 -3.35 -8.52 -13.95
N SER A 77 -4.44 -8.04 -13.36
CA SER A 77 -5.37 -7.09 -13.98
C SER A 77 -5.18 -5.66 -13.50
N TRP A 78 -4.25 -5.43 -12.57
CA TRP A 78 -4.02 -4.11 -12.00
C TRP A 78 -3.37 -3.18 -13.04
N ARG A 79 -3.88 -1.95 -13.12
CA ARG A 79 -3.33 -0.89 -13.97
C ARG A 79 -2.99 0.29 -13.08
N VAL A 80 -1.73 0.72 -13.14
CA VAL A 80 -1.24 1.95 -12.49
C VAL A 80 -1.54 3.15 -13.38
#